data_AF-A0A8T0AKS7-F1
#
_entry.id   AF-A0A8T0AKS7-F1
#
_cell.length_a   1.000
_cell.length_b   1.000
_cell.length_c   1.000
_cell.angle_alpha   90.00
_cell.angle_beta   90.00
_cell.angle_gamma   90.00
#
_symmetry.space_group_name_H-M   'P 1'
#
loop_
_entity.id
_entity.type
_entity.pdbx_description
1 polymer ?
#
loop_
_entity_poly.entity_id
_entity_poly.type
_entity_poly.pdbx_seq_one_letter_code
_entity_poly.pdbx_strand_id
1 'polypeptide(L)'
;MALEQFSDVVQRCQHVEDENFSPADFDVFRAAGTSCIEQGHGAHVLSVVIDEKNKSVVRCMGWNLLEPLVKVLLKKEEKNLQHCQAIFSHLLQVCSPKELVIGLLEQVEEVDSDAVTEIITLLLSPLQTVLLKLGKRKASTLGMALNTLLSQVAKLPVPKSREQEEDDVFGLCRCLTALSHFIRPFVEEIKENIKKHCTISRDDELRVEVLKFCMKSLNEPLLDVQLKDPDTMETSPLRDFATDILVTVSSIGESLLDLLSHNLLRKRNIPGLLEEEVRYPKESLASLAHLLFVHHIAVDLFPAVLSPVFALQCNMEHVGLLLSRNEELRLKKGLELYEKTLVRVEDSSLPCDLLDLKSFLDVPQDLVRVMTLCPAQDVRTKGLSVFQLSIDKYNTEAKYKFFRCMLKTSDHAGVEGFIIKNIKNQIDLALKPGHENDWFLGKHLLPLLRQVLSLPQGPETDLLHNLDRIMESLNLLRYLLIRDKEWSNETGIWSELCAIEENYLKPLRTGLNMSRAHYEAELKSTKGKNNTTADSKAPACTVTVGNNTLPDMTPEMQLQVLQSALYMFDLMESVLARIEEISAAKGQT
;
A
#
# COMPACT_ATOMS: atom_id res chain seq x y z
N MET A 1 -32.10 -50.92 -4.60
CA MET A 1 -31.10 -50.58 -5.64
C MET A 1 -29.88 -49.87 -5.07
N ALA A 2 -29.89 -48.55 -4.75
CA ALA A 2 -28.67 -47.87 -4.26
C ALA A 2 -28.14 -48.44 -2.94
N LEU A 3 -29.03 -48.74 -1.99
CA LEU A 3 -28.72 -49.37 -0.70
C LEU A 3 -28.01 -50.73 -0.84
N GLU A 4 -28.56 -51.60 -1.70
CA GLU A 4 -28.04 -52.94 -1.96
C GLU A 4 -26.68 -52.85 -2.66
N GLN A 5 -26.55 -51.96 -3.66
CA GLN A 5 -25.28 -51.72 -4.34
C GLN A 5 -24.18 -51.26 -3.38
N PHE A 6 -24.47 -50.34 -2.45
CA PHE A 6 -23.47 -49.90 -1.48
C PHE A 6 -23.06 -51.02 -0.53
N SER A 7 -24.01 -51.80 -0.01
CA SER A 7 -23.73 -52.96 0.84
C SER A 7 -22.92 -54.04 0.10
N ASP A 8 -23.26 -54.34 -1.15
CA ASP A 8 -22.57 -55.33 -1.97
C ASP A 8 -21.12 -54.92 -2.24
N VAL A 9 -20.90 -53.63 -2.53
CA VAL A 9 -19.56 -53.08 -2.75
C VAL A 9 -18.73 -53.16 -1.47
N VAL A 10 -19.29 -52.79 -0.33
CA VAL A 10 -18.59 -52.87 0.96
C VAL A 10 -18.26 -54.32 1.32
N GLN A 11 -19.20 -55.26 1.15
CA GLN A 11 -18.96 -56.68 1.37
C GLN A 11 -17.86 -57.23 0.45
N ARG A 12 -17.86 -56.86 -0.82
CA ARG A 12 -16.79 -57.24 -1.75
C ARG A 12 -15.43 -56.72 -1.28
N CYS A 13 -15.37 -55.47 -0.83
CA CYS A 13 -14.14 -54.85 -0.33
C CYS A 13 -13.66 -55.44 1.01
N GLN A 14 -14.54 -56.01 1.84
CA GLN A 14 -14.13 -56.72 3.07
C GLN A 14 -13.24 -57.94 2.79
N HIS A 15 -13.36 -58.55 1.61
CA HIS A 15 -12.61 -59.75 1.24
C HIS A 15 -11.24 -59.44 0.62
N VAL A 16 -10.88 -58.17 0.48
CA VAL A 16 -9.57 -57.73 -0.02
C VAL A 16 -8.58 -57.74 1.15
N GLU A 17 -7.59 -58.63 1.07
CA GLU A 17 -6.53 -58.75 2.08
C GLU A 17 -5.54 -57.56 2.02
N ASP A 18 -4.97 -57.23 3.18
CA ASP A 18 -3.90 -56.22 3.34
C ASP A 18 -4.20 -54.79 2.88
N GLU A 19 -5.47 -54.36 2.86
CA GLU A 19 -5.88 -53.00 2.46
C GLU A 19 -5.42 -52.59 1.03
N ASN A 20 -5.09 -53.58 0.18
CA ASN A 20 -4.58 -53.38 -1.19
C ASN A 20 -5.71 -53.18 -2.21
N PHE A 21 -6.46 -52.10 -2.04
CA PHE A 21 -7.60 -51.78 -2.90
C PHE A 21 -7.18 -51.25 -4.27
N SER A 22 -7.89 -51.65 -5.34
CA SER A 22 -7.65 -51.14 -6.68
C SER A 22 -8.31 -49.77 -6.88
N PRO A 23 -7.84 -48.91 -7.81
CA PRO A 23 -8.49 -47.64 -8.13
C PRO A 23 -9.99 -47.78 -8.46
N ALA A 24 -10.36 -48.87 -9.15
CA ALA A 24 -11.75 -49.17 -9.48
C ALA A 24 -12.61 -49.43 -8.22
N ASP A 25 -12.04 -49.95 -7.14
CA ASP A 25 -12.77 -50.15 -5.89
C ASP A 25 -13.09 -48.81 -5.21
N PHE A 26 -12.16 -47.85 -5.27
CA PHE A 26 -12.40 -46.49 -4.78
C PHE A 26 -13.51 -45.80 -5.59
N ASP A 27 -13.48 -45.91 -6.92
CA ASP A 27 -14.48 -45.29 -7.79
C ASP A 27 -15.89 -45.87 -7.56
N VAL A 28 -15.99 -47.20 -7.48
CA VAL A 28 -17.27 -47.87 -7.26
C VAL A 28 -17.81 -47.60 -5.85
N PHE A 29 -16.95 -47.56 -4.83
CA PHE A 29 -17.33 -47.19 -3.47
C PHE A 29 -17.83 -45.74 -3.40
N ARG A 30 -17.11 -44.81 -4.04
CA ARG A 30 -17.50 -43.40 -4.15
C ARG A 30 -18.87 -43.27 -4.82
N ALA A 31 -19.05 -43.86 -6.01
CA ALA A 31 -20.29 -43.76 -6.77
C ALA A 31 -21.50 -44.33 -6.01
N ALA A 32 -21.36 -45.53 -5.41
CA ALA A 32 -22.43 -46.16 -4.65
C ALA A 32 -22.77 -45.38 -3.36
N GLY A 33 -21.76 -44.86 -2.67
CA GLY A 33 -21.94 -44.06 -1.46
C GLY A 33 -22.59 -42.69 -1.74
N THR A 34 -22.13 -41.98 -2.78
CA THR A 34 -22.72 -40.72 -3.26
C THR A 34 -24.19 -40.92 -3.59
N SER A 35 -24.53 -41.94 -4.39
CA SER A 35 -25.90 -42.26 -4.76
C SER A 35 -26.81 -42.51 -3.54
N CYS A 36 -26.29 -43.19 -2.50
CA CYS A 36 -27.05 -43.39 -1.26
C CYS A 36 -27.27 -42.09 -0.48
N ILE A 37 -26.24 -41.23 -0.38
CA ILE A 37 -26.34 -39.96 0.35
C ILE A 37 -27.30 -39.01 -0.37
N GLU A 38 -27.20 -38.89 -1.69
CA GLU A 38 -28.06 -38.03 -2.51
C GLU A 38 -29.53 -38.49 -2.55
N GLN A 39 -29.78 -39.80 -2.51
CA GLN A 39 -31.15 -40.36 -2.40
C GLN A 39 -31.72 -40.28 -0.98
N GLY A 40 -30.96 -39.75 -0.02
CA GLY A 40 -31.40 -39.53 1.34
C GLY A 40 -31.42 -40.79 2.20
N HIS A 41 -30.53 -41.73 1.92
CA HIS A 41 -30.37 -42.97 2.68
C HIS A 41 -29.26 -42.87 3.75
N GLY A 42 -29.11 -41.70 4.38
CA GLY A 42 -28.03 -41.42 5.34
C GLY A 42 -28.00 -42.38 6.54
N ALA A 43 -29.17 -42.83 7.04
CA ALA A 43 -29.24 -43.78 8.15
C ALA A 43 -28.60 -45.14 7.84
N HIS A 44 -28.79 -45.64 6.61
CA HIS A 44 -28.17 -46.89 6.18
C HIS A 44 -26.66 -46.75 6.00
N VAL A 45 -26.22 -45.67 5.34
CA VAL A 45 -24.78 -45.38 5.18
C VAL A 45 -24.11 -45.29 6.55
N LEU A 46 -24.74 -44.62 7.53
CA LEU A 46 -24.24 -44.55 8.91
C LEU A 46 -24.11 -45.94 9.55
N SER A 47 -25.11 -46.82 9.39
CA SER A 47 -25.06 -48.17 9.94
C SER A 47 -23.92 -49.01 9.36
N VAL A 48 -23.62 -48.83 8.08
CA VAL A 48 -22.50 -49.51 7.39
C VAL A 48 -21.16 -48.93 7.84
N VAL A 49 -21.07 -47.60 7.97
CA VAL A 49 -19.82 -46.92 8.33
C VAL A 49 -19.40 -47.18 9.79
N ILE A 50 -20.34 -47.34 10.72
CA ILE A 50 -20.07 -47.61 12.14
C ILE A 50 -19.75 -49.09 12.41
N ASP A 51 -20.16 -50.02 11.54
CA ASP A 51 -19.92 -51.45 11.74
C ASP A 51 -18.41 -51.75 11.80
N GLU A 52 -17.94 -52.31 12.92
CA GLU A 52 -16.54 -52.67 13.14
C GLU A 52 -16.02 -53.65 12.07
N LYS A 53 -16.89 -54.45 11.43
CA LYS A 53 -16.50 -55.31 10.30
C LYS A 53 -16.02 -54.52 9.08
N ASN A 54 -16.49 -53.29 8.92
CA ASN A 54 -16.17 -52.41 7.79
C ASN A 54 -15.00 -51.48 8.08
N LYS A 55 -14.40 -51.54 9.27
CA LYS A 55 -13.44 -50.55 9.74
C LYS A 55 -12.24 -50.38 8.81
N SER A 56 -11.67 -51.45 8.27
CA SER A 56 -10.54 -51.37 7.31
C SER A 56 -10.95 -50.67 6.01
N VAL A 57 -12.11 -51.01 5.46
CA VAL A 57 -12.67 -50.38 4.26
C VAL A 57 -12.93 -48.89 4.52
N VAL A 58 -13.61 -48.55 5.62
CA VAL A 58 -13.92 -47.17 5.99
C VAL A 58 -12.63 -46.38 6.26
N ARG A 59 -11.63 -46.98 6.89
CA ARG A 59 -10.33 -46.35 7.17
C ARG A 59 -9.63 -45.89 5.89
N CYS A 60 -9.65 -46.71 4.84
CA CYS A 60 -8.95 -46.44 3.58
C CYS A 60 -9.79 -45.68 2.55
N MET A 61 -11.10 -45.97 2.45
CA MET A 61 -11.98 -45.44 1.41
C MET A 61 -12.99 -44.41 1.90
N GLY A 62 -13.23 -44.32 3.21
CA GLY A 62 -14.31 -43.50 3.76
C GLY A 62 -14.20 -42.01 3.41
N TRP A 63 -12.99 -41.49 3.19
CA TRP A 63 -12.77 -40.11 2.75
C TRP A 63 -13.41 -39.78 1.39
N ASN A 64 -13.68 -40.78 0.54
CA ASN A 64 -14.38 -40.57 -0.74
C ASN A 64 -15.85 -40.15 -0.56
N LEU A 65 -16.40 -40.29 0.65
CA LEU A 65 -17.75 -39.82 0.98
C LEU A 65 -17.77 -38.36 1.42
N LEU A 66 -16.63 -37.66 1.52
CA LEU A 66 -16.57 -36.28 1.99
C LEU A 66 -17.36 -35.33 1.09
N GLU A 67 -17.15 -35.39 -0.23
CA GLU A 67 -17.83 -34.51 -1.19
C GLU A 67 -19.37 -34.53 -1.06
N PRO A 68 -20.05 -35.70 -1.17
CA PRO A 68 -21.51 -35.72 -1.03
C PRO A 68 -21.98 -35.33 0.37
N LEU A 69 -21.22 -35.64 1.43
CA LEU A 69 -21.55 -35.21 2.80
C LEU A 69 -21.47 -33.70 2.93
N VAL A 70 -20.41 -33.06 2.46
CA VAL A 70 -20.22 -31.61 2.51
C VAL A 70 -21.33 -30.91 1.74
N LYS A 71 -21.70 -31.39 0.55
CA LYS A 71 -22.84 -30.86 -0.22
C LYS A 71 -24.16 -30.88 0.57
N VAL A 72 -24.46 -31.98 1.26
CA VAL A 72 -25.69 -32.08 2.09
C VAL A 72 -25.62 -31.18 3.32
N LEU A 73 -24.45 -31.10 3.98
CA LEU A 73 -24.22 -30.25 5.14
C LEU A 73 -24.38 -28.75 4.81
N LEU A 74 -23.95 -28.33 3.61
CA LEU A 74 -24.12 -26.96 3.13
C LEU A 74 -25.58 -26.61 2.81
N LYS A 75 -26.30 -27.54 2.15
CA LYS A 75 -27.72 -27.36 1.82
C LYS A 75 -28.65 -27.36 3.05
N LYS A 76 -28.18 -27.87 4.19
CA LYS A 76 -28.93 -27.99 5.45
C LYS A 76 -30.26 -28.76 5.30
N GLU A 77 -30.26 -29.86 4.54
CA GLU A 77 -31.45 -30.69 4.36
C GLU A 77 -31.84 -31.46 5.64
N GLU A 78 -32.92 -31.04 6.30
CA GLU A 78 -33.30 -31.47 7.66
C GLU A 78 -33.40 -33.00 7.86
N LYS A 79 -33.90 -33.75 6.86
CA LYS A 79 -34.18 -35.19 7.02
C LYS A 79 -32.93 -36.07 7.13
N ASN A 80 -31.83 -35.64 6.50
CA ASN A 80 -30.58 -36.41 6.45
C ASN A 80 -29.44 -35.74 7.21
N LEU A 81 -29.62 -34.49 7.65
CA LEU A 81 -28.58 -33.69 8.27
C LEU A 81 -27.94 -34.39 9.48
N GLN A 82 -28.74 -34.93 10.40
CA GLN A 82 -28.23 -35.60 11.60
C GLN A 82 -27.40 -36.85 11.26
N HIS A 83 -27.87 -37.67 10.32
CA HIS A 83 -27.15 -38.86 9.88
C HIS A 83 -25.86 -38.48 9.14
N CYS A 84 -25.89 -37.50 8.25
CA CYS A 84 -24.71 -37.02 7.54
C CYS A 84 -23.69 -36.38 8.48
N GLN A 85 -24.11 -35.63 9.49
CA GLN A 85 -23.23 -35.10 10.55
C GLN A 85 -22.57 -36.22 11.35
N ALA A 86 -23.33 -37.27 11.69
CA ALA A 86 -22.80 -38.43 12.40
C ALA A 86 -21.79 -39.22 11.54
N ILE A 87 -22.10 -39.44 10.25
CA ILE A 87 -21.17 -40.07 9.30
C ILE A 87 -19.89 -39.23 9.23
N PHE A 88 -20.01 -37.93 8.94
CA PHE A 88 -18.89 -37.03 8.80
C PHE A 88 -18.00 -37.03 10.06
N SER A 89 -18.60 -36.90 11.24
CA SER A 89 -17.88 -36.95 12.53
C SER A 89 -17.16 -38.29 12.74
N HIS A 90 -17.77 -39.41 12.35
CA HIS A 90 -17.17 -40.73 12.47
C HIS A 90 -15.98 -40.90 11.50
N LEU A 91 -16.11 -40.43 10.25
CA LEU A 91 -15.03 -40.47 9.26
C LEU A 91 -13.79 -39.71 9.76
N LEU A 92 -13.95 -38.54 10.39
CA LEU A 92 -12.85 -37.77 10.98
C LEU A 92 -12.12 -38.52 12.11
N GLN A 93 -12.74 -39.54 12.71
CA GLN A 93 -12.13 -40.36 13.75
C GLN A 93 -11.43 -41.61 13.20
N VAL A 94 -12.00 -42.24 12.17
CA VAL A 94 -11.58 -43.57 11.71
C VAL A 94 -10.70 -43.54 10.45
N CYS A 95 -10.94 -42.60 9.54
CA CYS A 95 -10.19 -42.53 8.29
C CYS A 95 -8.74 -42.11 8.49
N SER A 96 -7.88 -42.49 7.55
CA SER A 96 -6.48 -42.10 7.59
C SER A 96 -6.33 -40.56 7.46
N PRO A 97 -5.59 -39.90 8.38
CA PRO A 97 -5.51 -38.44 8.41
C PRO A 97 -4.96 -37.78 7.16
N LYS A 98 -4.08 -38.45 6.40
CA LYS A 98 -3.45 -37.84 5.21
C LYS A 98 -4.46 -37.66 4.09
N GLU A 99 -5.23 -38.69 3.81
CA GLU A 99 -6.26 -38.74 2.78
C GLU A 99 -7.44 -37.85 3.17
N LEU A 100 -7.79 -37.80 4.47
CA LEU A 100 -8.79 -36.87 4.98
C LEU A 100 -8.40 -35.40 4.74
N VAL A 101 -7.15 -35.00 5.01
CA VAL A 101 -6.74 -33.61 4.77
C VAL A 101 -6.83 -33.27 3.29
N ILE A 102 -6.34 -34.14 2.42
CA ILE A 102 -6.42 -33.92 0.96
C ILE A 102 -7.87 -33.78 0.52
N GLY A 103 -8.73 -34.75 0.89
CA GLY A 103 -10.15 -34.72 0.54
C GLY A 103 -10.88 -33.49 1.09
N LEU A 104 -10.55 -33.02 2.30
CA LEU A 104 -11.11 -31.78 2.85
C LEU A 104 -10.60 -30.53 2.12
N LEU A 105 -9.33 -30.48 1.74
CA LEU A 105 -8.75 -29.35 1.00
C LEU A 105 -9.26 -29.27 -0.43
N GLU A 106 -9.52 -30.41 -1.09
CA GLU A 106 -10.20 -30.45 -2.40
C GLU A 106 -11.55 -29.72 -2.34
N GLN A 107 -12.35 -29.96 -1.29
CA GLN A 107 -13.64 -29.27 -1.11
C GLN A 107 -13.50 -27.75 -0.89
N VAL A 108 -12.38 -27.30 -0.32
CA VAL A 108 -12.09 -25.87 -0.14
C VAL A 108 -11.61 -25.26 -1.45
N GLU A 109 -10.83 -26.00 -2.25
CA GLU A 109 -10.25 -25.50 -3.50
C GLU A 109 -11.29 -25.34 -4.61
N GLU A 110 -12.20 -26.32 -4.75
CA GLU A 110 -13.22 -26.40 -5.80
C GLU A 110 -14.47 -25.53 -5.57
N VAL A 111 -14.48 -24.70 -4.53
CA VAL A 111 -15.68 -23.95 -4.16
C VAL A 111 -15.96 -22.75 -5.07
N ASP A 112 -17.23 -22.53 -5.39
CA ASP A 112 -17.72 -21.32 -6.03
C ASP A 112 -17.58 -20.11 -5.10
N SER A 113 -17.35 -18.91 -5.67
CA SER A 113 -17.12 -17.68 -4.91
C SER A 113 -18.23 -17.37 -3.89
N ASP A 114 -19.46 -17.77 -4.17
CA ASP A 114 -20.64 -17.48 -3.35
C ASP A 114 -20.77 -18.41 -2.13
N ALA A 115 -20.03 -19.53 -2.08
CA ALA A 115 -20.10 -20.54 -1.04
C ALA A 115 -18.80 -20.67 -0.22
N VAL A 116 -17.80 -19.83 -0.48
CA VAL A 116 -16.49 -19.83 0.19
C VAL A 116 -16.68 -19.74 1.71
N THR A 117 -17.51 -18.83 2.18
CA THR A 117 -17.70 -18.58 3.61
C THR A 117 -18.31 -19.79 4.33
N GLU A 118 -19.35 -20.38 3.76
CA GLU A 118 -20.04 -21.55 4.29
C GLU A 118 -19.11 -22.75 4.34
N ILE A 119 -18.32 -22.97 3.28
CA ILE A 119 -17.37 -24.08 3.22
C ILE A 119 -16.23 -23.90 4.22
N ILE A 120 -15.62 -22.71 4.28
CA ILE A 120 -14.52 -22.44 5.22
C ILE A 120 -15.02 -22.59 6.67
N THR A 121 -16.17 -22.00 7.00
CA THR A 121 -16.72 -22.09 8.36
C THR A 121 -17.13 -23.53 8.74
N LEU A 122 -17.59 -24.33 7.79
CA LEU A 122 -17.91 -25.75 8.00
C LEU A 122 -16.66 -26.62 8.19
N LEU A 123 -15.63 -26.42 7.37
CA LEU A 123 -14.50 -27.36 7.26
C LEU A 123 -13.28 -27.00 8.12
N LEU A 124 -13.16 -25.78 8.65
CA LEU A 124 -12.01 -25.36 9.47
C LEU A 124 -11.80 -26.23 10.71
N SER A 125 -12.85 -26.46 11.51
CA SER A 125 -12.77 -27.28 12.73
C SER A 125 -12.45 -28.76 12.44
N PRO A 126 -13.12 -29.41 11.47
CA PRO A 126 -12.74 -30.73 10.97
C PRO A 126 -11.28 -30.81 10.54
N LEU A 127 -10.83 -29.86 9.72
CA LEU A 127 -9.47 -29.81 9.21
C LEU A 127 -8.44 -29.64 10.34
N GLN A 128 -8.71 -28.77 11.31
CA GLN A 128 -7.88 -28.58 12.50
C GLN A 128 -7.74 -29.90 13.27
N THR A 129 -8.86 -30.59 13.50
CA THR A 129 -8.91 -31.86 14.25
C THR A 129 -8.06 -32.94 13.56
N VAL A 130 -8.12 -33.03 12.23
CA VAL A 130 -7.34 -34.02 11.47
C VAL A 130 -5.86 -33.64 11.45
N LEU A 131 -5.53 -32.36 11.26
CA LEU A 131 -4.14 -31.88 11.27
C LEU A 131 -3.46 -32.10 12.63
N LEU A 132 -4.17 -31.92 13.74
CA LEU A 132 -3.64 -32.17 15.09
C LEU A 132 -3.31 -33.65 15.35
N LYS A 133 -3.93 -34.58 14.61
CA LYS A 133 -3.62 -36.01 14.65
C LYS A 133 -2.37 -36.37 13.84
N LEU A 134 -1.86 -35.48 12.99
CA LEU A 134 -0.64 -35.73 12.22
C LEU A 134 0.59 -35.61 13.12
N GLY A 135 1.45 -36.63 13.06
CA GLY A 135 2.76 -36.63 13.72
C GLY A 135 3.80 -35.82 12.93
N LYS A 136 4.91 -36.44 12.56
CA LYS A 136 6.09 -35.76 11.97
C LYS A 136 5.85 -34.96 10.69
N ARG A 137 4.81 -35.27 9.89
CA ARG A 137 4.52 -34.56 8.61
C ARG A 137 3.57 -33.36 8.78
N LYS A 138 3.20 -33.01 10.01
CA LYS A 138 2.20 -31.98 10.29
C LYS A 138 2.55 -30.61 9.72
N ALA A 139 3.80 -30.18 9.81
CA ALA A 139 4.20 -28.84 9.40
C ALA A 139 3.92 -28.56 7.93
N SER A 140 4.43 -29.39 7.02
CA SER A 140 4.21 -29.23 5.57
C SER A 140 2.74 -29.36 5.18
N THR A 141 1.99 -30.27 5.81
CA THR A 141 0.55 -30.40 5.57
C THR A 141 -0.25 -29.19 6.10
N LEU A 142 0.15 -28.62 7.24
CA LEU A 142 -0.43 -27.38 7.75
C LEU A 142 -0.13 -26.21 6.81
N GLY A 143 1.11 -26.09 6.32
CA GLY A 143 1.49 -25.04 5.35
C GLY A 143 0.63 -25.08 4.09
N MET A 144 0.42 -26.27 3.54
CA MET A 144 -0.50 -26.48 2.41
C MET A 144 -1.93 -26.04 2.76
N ALA A 145 -2.45 -26.49 3.90
CA ALA A 145 -3.80 -26.14 4.34
C ALA A 145 -3.98 -24.63 4.53
N LEU A 146 -3.06 -23.96 5.22
CA LEU A 146 -3.08 -22.51 5.44
C LEU A 146 -3.00 -21.74 4.12
N ASN A 147 -2.16 -22.19 3.20
CA ASN A 147 -2.04 -21.55 1.89
C ASN A 147 -3.35 -21.65 1.10
N THR A 148 -3.96 -22.84 1.02
CA THR A 148 -5.24 -23.07 0.33
C THR A 148 -6.37 -22.26 0.96
N LEU A 149 -6.51 -22.32 2.29
CA LEU A 149 -7.52 -21.56 3.03
C LEU A 149 -7.38 -20.05 2.77
N LEU A 150 -6.20 -19.49 2.96
CA LEU A 150 -5.97 -18.07 2.81
C LEU A 150 -6.13 -17.62 1.35
N SER A 151 -5.76 -18.45 0.37
CA SER A 151 -5.99 -18.17 -1.05
C SER A 151 -7.48 -18.09 -1.40
N GLN A 152 -8.36 -18.84 -0.73
CA GLN A 152 -9.81 -18.73 -0.93
C GLN A 152 -10.38 -17.52 -0.20
N VAL A 153 -9.96 -17.28 1.05
CA VAL A 153 -10.40 -16.09 1.82
C VAL A 153 -9.98 -14.79 1.13
N ALA A 154 -8.79 -14.73 0.54
CA ALA A 154 -8.30 -13.54 -0.18
C ALA A 154 -9.11 -13.19 -1.43
N LYS A 155 -9.93 -14.11 -1.96
CA LYS A 155 -10.85 -13.82 -3.08
C LYS A 155 -12.08 -13.03 -2.63
N LEU A 156 -12.41 -13.07 -1.34
CA LEU A 156 -13.56 -12.35 -0.80
C LEU A 156 -13.29 -10.84 -0.81
N PRO A 157 -14.28 -10.01 -1.16
CA PRO A 157 -14.11 -8.56 -1.20
C PRO A 157 -13.87 -8.01 0.21
N VAL A 158 -12.88 -7.12 0.33
CA VAL A 158 -12.55 -6.43 1.58
C VAL A 158 -13.58 -5.33 1.87
N PRO A 159 -14.22 -5.31 3.06
CA PRO A 159 -15.10 -4.23 3.49
C PRO A 159 -14.39 -2.87 3.46
N LYS A 160 -15.04 -1.86 2.87
CA LYS A 160 -14.53 -0.48 2.78
C LYS A 160 -15.26 0.49 3.71
N SER A 161 -16.48 0.14 4.12
CA SER A 161 -17.28 0.92 5.06
C SER A 161 -17.56 0.13 6.34
N ARG A 162 -17.96 0.86 7.39
CA ARG A 162 -18.36 0.25 8.66
C ARG A 162 -19.59 -0.65 8.48
N GLU A 163 -20.57 -0.17 7.72
CA GLU A 163 -21.79 -0.93 7.41
C GLU A 163 -21.44 -2.26 6.70
N GLN A 164 -20.46 -2.24 5.78
CA GLN A 164 -20.00 -3.46 5.11
C GLN A 164 -19.27 -4.43 6.05
N GLU A 165 -18.55 -3.93 7.06
CA GLU A 165 -17.90 -4.77 8.08
C GLU A 165 -18.93 -5.37 9.04
N GLU A 166 -19.96 -4.60 9.44
CA GLU A 166 -21.05 -5.06 10.30
C GLU A 166 -21.98 -6.07 9.59
N ASP A 167 -22.35 -5.79 8.35
CA ASP A 167 -23.23 -6.68 7.56
C ASP A 167 -22.51 -7.96 7.14
N ASP A 168 -21.19 -7.89 6.93
CA ASP A 168 -20.30 -8.98 6.48
C ASP A 168 -20.94 -9.85 5.38
N VAL A 169 -21.57 -9.21 4.39
CA VAL A 169 -22.39 -9.89 3.37
C VAL A 169 -21.66 -11.02 2.67
N PHE A 170 -20.36 -10.83 2.40
CA PHE A 170 -19.50 -11.81 1.74
C PHE A 170 -18.80 -12.75 2.73
N GLY A 171 -18.89 -12.49 4.04
CA GLY A 171 -18.40 -13.38 5.10
C GLY A 171 -16.90 -13.34 5.36
N LEU A 172 -16.18 -12.33 4.89
CA LEU A 172 -14.74 -12.19 5.10
C LEU A 172 -14.42 -12.12 6.60
N CYS A 173 -15.15 -11.30 7.37
CA CYS A 173 -14.88 -11.10 8.79
C CYS A 173 -15.08 -12.40 9.58
N ARG A 174 -16.14 -13.15 9.27
CA ARG A 174 -16.39 -14.49 9.83
C ARG A 174 -15.28 -15.47 9.48
N CYS A 175 -14.81 -15.49 8.24
CA CYS A 175 -13.71 -16.36 7.81
C CYS A 175 -12.41 -16.04 8.54
N LEU A 176 -12.03 -14.77 8.65
CA LEU A 176 -10.82 -14.32 9.34
C LEU A 176 -10.88 -14.66 10.84
N THR A 177 -12.03 -14.44 11.48
CA THR A 177 -12.24 -14.84 12.87
C THR A 177 -12.06 -16.34 13.03
N ALA A 178 -12.64 -17.16 12.14
CA ALA A 178 -12.49 -18.61 12.19
C ALA A 178 -11.04 -19.05 11.94
N LEU A 179 -10.29 -18.38 11.06
CA LEU A 179 -8.86 -18.63 10.82
C LEU A 179 -7.99 -18.34 12.06
N SER A 180 -8.27 -17.26 12.80
CA SER A 180 -7.60 -16.98 14.07
C SER A 180 -7.77 -18.12 15.09
N HIS A 181 -8.98 -18.69 15.17
CA HIS A 181 -9.24 -19.83 16.04
C HIS A 181 -8.57 -21.12 15.52
N PHE A 182 -8.52 -21.29 14.20
CA PHE A 182 -7.89 -22.43 13.54
C PHE A 182 -6.39 -22.52 13.82
N ILE A 183 -5.66 -21.39 13.75
CA ILE A 183 -4.20 -21.41 13.90
C ILE A 183 -3.75 -21.56 15.36
N ARG A 184 -4.58 -21.15 16.32
CA ARG A 184 -4.23 -21.01 17.75
C ARG A 184 -3.54 -22.25 18.36
N PRO A 185 -4.02 -23.50 18.19
CA PRO A 185 -3.37 -24.67 18.79
C PRO A 185 -1.93 -24.89 18.29
N PHE A 186 -1.66 -24.59 17.01
CA PHE A 186 -0.32 -24.73 16.43
C PHE A 186 0.63 -23.64 16.96
N VAL A 187 0.12 -22.44 17.20
CA VAL A 187 0.91 -21.36 17.84
C VAL A 187 1.24 -21.72 19.29
N GLU A 188 0.29 -22.24 20.06
CA GLU A 188 0.54 -22.67 21.44
C GLU A 188 1.56 -23.82 21.50
N GLU A 189 1.51 -24.77 20.56
CA GLU A 189 2.54 -25.82 20.44
C GLU A 189 3.94 -25.23 20.22
N ILE A 190 4.08 -24.25 19.31
CA ILE A 190 5.35 -23.56 19.08
C ILE A 190 5.80 -22.82 20.34
N LYS A 191 4.91 -22.07 21.00
CA LYS A 191 5.21 -21.33 22.24
C LYS A 191 5.73 -22.28 23.33
N GLU A 192 5.09 -23.43 23.51
CA GLU A 192 5.54 -24.43 24.47
C GLU A 192 6.91 -24.99 24.12
N ASN A 193 7.18 -25.27 22.84
CA ASN A 193 8.47 -25.78 22.39
C ASN A 193 9.59 -24.75 22.63
N ILE A 194 9.34 -23.47 22.34
CA ILE A 194 10.29 -22.38 22.61
C ILE A 194 10.59 -22.29 24.11
N LYS A 195 9.55 -22.35 24.97
CA LYS A 195 9.70 -22.32 26.43
C LYS A 195 10.52 -23.51 26.96
N LYS A 196 10.31 -24.70 26.40
CA LYS A 196 10.99 -25.95 26.84
C LYS A 196 12.46 -25.99 26.44
N HIS A 197 12.81 -25.52 25.24
CA HIS A 197 14.16 -25.67 24.69
C HIS A 197 15.05 -24.43 24.85
N CYS A 198 14.48 -23.27 25.21
CA CYS A 198 15.17 -21.98 25.32
C CYS A 198 15.99 -21.57 24.08
N THR A 199 15.86 -22.29 22.97
CA THR A 199 16.54 -22.06 21.71
C THR A 199 15.50 -22.03 20.60
N ILE A 200 15.56 -20.99 19.77
CA ILE A 200 14.72 -20.84 18.58
C ILE A 200 15.48 -21.50 17.43
N SER A 201 15.04 -22.68 17.00
CA SER A 201 15.53 -23.25 15.75
C SER A 201 14.91 -22.48 14.59
N ARG A 202 15.75 -21.89 13.73
CA ARG A 202 15.29 -21.25 12.48
C ARG A 202 14.68 -22.24 11.49
N ASP A 203 15.00 -23.53 11.66
CA ASP A 203 14.59 -24.64 10.81
C ASP A 203 13.42 -25.45 11.42
N ASP A 204 12.75 -24.91 12.44
CA ASP A 204 11.48 -25.46 12.88
C ASP A 204 10.44 -25.26 11.76
N GLU A 205 10.19 -26.32 11.00
CA GLU A 205 9.26 -26.34 9.87
C GLU A 205 7.88 -25.79 10.27
N LEU A 206 7.40 -26.09 11.48
CA LEU A 206 6.09 -25.63 11.93
C LEU A 206 6.09 -24.11 12.13
N ARG A 207 7.12 -23.57 12.78
CA ARG A 207 7.31 -22.12 12.92
C ARG A 207 7.38 -21.44 11.55
N VAL A 208 8.11 -22.02 10.59
CA VAL A 208 8.26 -21.46 9.24
C VAL A 208 6.91 -21.37 8.53
N GLU A 209 6.08 -22.42 8.58
CA GLU A 209 4.77 -22.40 7.94
C GLU A 209 3.79 -21.42 8.61
N VAL A 210 3.81 -21.29 9.94
CA VAL A 210 3.00 -20.27 10.64
C VAL A 210 3.47 -18.86 10.30
N LEU A 211 4.78 -18.63 10.18
CA LEU A 211 5.32 -17.34 9.74
C LEU A 211 4.88 -16.98 8.32
N LYS A 212 4.93 -17.94 7.38
CA LYS A 212 4.44 -17.74 6.01
C LYS A 212 2.97 -17.35 6.00
N PHE A 213 2.14 -18.00 6.82
CA PHE A 213 0.74 -17.61 7.00
C PHE A 213 0.59 -16.19 7.51
N CYS A 214 1.38 -15.76 8.50
CA CYS A 214 1.32 -14.39 9.02
C CYS A 214 1.72 -13.37 7.96
N MET A 215 2.82 -13.61 7.24
CA MET A 215 3.29 -12.71 6.17
C MET A 215 2.29 -12.63 5.03
N LYS A 216 1.72 -13.77 4.62
CA LYS A 216 0.67 -13.79 3.60
C LYS A 216 -0.58 -13.05 4.07
N SER A 217 -1.00 -13.21 5.34
CA SER A 217 -2.15 -12.50 5.92
C SER A 217 -1.95 -10.99 6.00
N LEU A 218 -0.73 -10.56 6.32
CA LEU A 218 -0.33 -9.14 6.31
C LEU A 218 -0.39 -8.53 4.91
N ASN A 219 0.01 -9.30 3.89
CA ASN A 219 -0.11 -8.88 2.50
C ASN A 219 -1.57 -8.89 2.03
N GLU A 220 -2.28 -9.99 2.26
CA GLU A 220 -3.67 -10.19 1.82
C GLU A 220 -4.43 -10.97 2.91
N PRO A 221 -5.53 -10.42 3.47
CA PRO A 221 -6.23 -9.20 3.04
C PRO A 221 -5.77 -7.91 3.73
N LEU A 222 -4.91 -7.96 4.76
CA LEU A 222 -4.70 -6.81 5.66
C LEU A 222 -4.12 -5.56 4.99
N LEU A 223 -3.33 -5.69 3.93
CA LEU A 223 -2.79 -4.54 3.20
C LEU A 223 -3.90 -3.72 2.51
N ASP A 224 -5.03 -4.33 2.16
CA ASP A 224 -6.15 -3.65 1.52
C ASP A 224 -7.26 -3.26 2.51
N VAL A 225 -7.19 -3.73 3.75
CA VAL A 225 -8.12 -3.36 4.83
C VAL A 225 -7.89 -1.91 5.26
N GLN A 226 -8.97 -1.13 5.37
CA GLN A 226 -8.96 0.20 5.96
C GLN A 226 -9.56 0.16 7.37
N LEU A 227 -8.71 0.11 8.40
CA LEU A 227 -9.15 0.14 9.79
C LEU A 227 -9.55 1.58 10.19
N LYS A 228 -10.66 1.72 10.90
CA LYS A 228 -11.08 3.02 11.48
C LYS A 228 -10.58 3.18 12.92
N ASP A 229 -10.62 4.41 13.41
CA ASP A 229 -10.12 4.76 14.74
C ASP A 229 -10.88 4.00 15.86
N PRO A 230 -10.19 3.61 16.94
CA PRO A 230 -10.74 2.76 18.00
C PRO A 230 -12.01 3.31 18.65
N ASP A 231 -12.16 4.63 18.69
CA ASP A 231 -13.25 5.34 19.38
C ASP A 231 -14.64 5.14 18.73
N THR A 232 -14.72 4.40 17.63
CA THR A 232 -15.95 4.25 16.84
C THR A 232 -16.66 2.89 16.95
N MET A 233 -16.04 1.84 17.53
CA MET A 233 -16.60 0.48 17.66
C MET A 233 -16.19 -0.21 18.99
N GLU A 234 -17.09 -0.99 19.61
CA GLU A 234 -16.76 -1.85 20.76
C GLU A 234 -15.96 -3.11 20.36
N THR A 235 -16.14 -3.63 19.13
CA THR A 235 -15.43 -4.80 18.56
C THR A 235 -15.31 -4.68 17.03
N SER A 236 -14.12 -4.92 16.46
CA SER A 236 -13.88 -4.92 14.99
C SER A 236 -13.15 -6.20 14.60
N PRO A 237 -13.79 -7.13 13.87
CA PRO A 237 -13.17 -8.40 13.48
C PRO A 237 -11.88 -8.25 12.67
N LEU A 238 -11.81 -7.21 11.82
CA LEU A 238 -10.61 -6.92 11.03
C LEU A 238 -9.44 -6.45 11.91
N ARG A 239 -9.73 -5.63 12.93
CA ARG A 239 -8.74 -5.20 13.93
C ARG A 239 -8.32 -6.37 14.83
N ASP A 240 -9.25 -7.23 15.22
CA ASP A 240 -8.98 -8.42 16.03
C ASP A 240 -8.08 -9.38 15.27
N PHE A 241 -8.37 -9.64 13.98
CA PHE A 241 -7.52 -10.46 13.13
C PHE A 241 -6.12 -9.86 12.96
N ALA A 242 -6.00 -8.55 12.69
CA ALA A 242 -4.70 -7.87 12.63
C ALA A 242 -3.91 -8.00 13.94
N THR A 243 -4.59 -7.90 15.09
CA THR A 243 -4.00 -8.08 16.42
C THR A 243 -3.50 -9.51 16.61
N ASP A 244 -4.34 -10.51 16.31
CA ASP A 244 -3.99 -11.92 16.40
C ASP A 244 -2.77 -12.26 15.53
N ILE A 245 -2.66 -11.70 14.33
CA ILE A 245 -1.51 -11.90 13.45
C ILE A 245 -0.22 -11.33 14.06
N LEU A 246 -0.21 -10.08 14.55
CA LEU A 246 0.99 -9.48 15.15
C LEU A 246 1.39 -10.16 16.47
N VAL A 247 0.41 -10.56 17.28
CA VAL A 247 0.64 -11.36 18.48
C VAL A 247 1.19 -12.73 18.11
N THR A 248 0.70 -13.36 17.04
CA THR A 248 1.21 -14.65 16.55
C THR A 248 2.65 -14.55 16.09
N VAL A 249 3.01 -13.52 15.32
CA VAL A 249 4.39 -13.25 14.90
C VAL A 249 5.34 -13.15 16.11
N SER A 250 4.93 -12.40 17.12
CA SER A 250 5.72 -12.26 18.36
C SER A 250 5.78 -13.58 19.15
N SER A 251 4.66 -14.30 19.19
CA SER A 251 4.50 -15.56 19.91
C SER A 251 5.35 -16.70 19.37
N ILE A 252 5.52 -16.75 18.05
CA ILE A 252 6.40 -17.73 17.42
C ILE A 252 7.88 -17.34 17.56
N GLY A 253 8.19 -16.17 18.15
CA GLY A 253 9.53 -15.70 18.49
C GLY A 253 10.18 -14.85 17.40
N GLU A 254 9.43 -14.16 16.55
CA GLU A 254 9.95 -13.09 15.70
C GLU A 254 9.88 -11.75 16.47
N SER A 255 10.88 -10.89 16.30
CA SER A 255 10.90 -9.54 16.88
C SER A 255 10.25 -8.56 15.91
N LEU A 256 9.19 -7.86 16.33
CA LEU A 256 8.56 -6.82 15.51
C LEU A 256 9.56 -5.72 15.12
N LEU A 257 10.50 -5.39 16.00
CA LEU A 257 11.58 -4.44 15.73
C LEU A 257 12.53 -4.94 14.64
N ASP A 258 12.93 -6.21 14.70
CA ASP A 258 13.87 -6.79 13.74
C ASP A 258 13.22 -6.89 12.35
N LEU A 259 11.91 -7.19 12.31
CA LEU A 259 11.12 -7.21 11.07
C LEU A 259 10.98 -5.81 10.46
N LEU A 260 10.76 -4.78 11.29
CA LEU A 260 10.64 -3.40 10.81
C LEU A 260 11.97 -2.81 10.32
N SER A 261 13.04 -3.11 11.04
CA SER A 261 14.39 -2.64 10.73
C SER A 261 15.13 -3.57 9.78
N HIS A 262 14.44 -4.59 9.23
CA HIS A 262 15.04 -5.64 8.40
C HIS A 262 15.89 -5.07 7.27
N ASN A 263 15.39 -4.05 6.57
CA ASN A 263 16.11 -3.44 5.46
C ASN A 263 17.29 -2.55 5.91
N LEU A 264 17.16 -1.86 7.05
CA LEU A 264 18.22 -0.99 7.58
C LEU A 264 19.41 -1.78 8.13
N LEU A 265 19.12 -2.88 8.83
CA LEU A 265 20.14 -3.73 9.46
C LEU A 265 20.81 -4.66 8.44
N ARG A 266 20.32 -4.71 7.20
CA ARG A 266 20.89 -5.55 6.16
C ARG A 266 22.19 -4.97 5.61
N LYS A 267 23.30 -5.57 6.00
CA LYS A 267 24.57 -5.42 5.27
C LYS A 267 24.40 -6.00 3.86
N ARG A 268 24.59 -5.17 2.82
CA ARG A 268 24.69 -5.59 1.42
C ARG A 268 25.70 -6.75 1.33
N ASN A 269 25.27 -7.87 0.73
CA ASN A 269 26.05 -9.06 0.33
C ASN A 269 26.18 -10.19 1.36
N ILE A 270 25.08 -10.89 1.66
CA ILE A 270 25.12 -12.23 2.28
C ILE A 270 24.41 -13.23 1.35
N PRO A 271 24.97 -14.42 1.08
CA PRO A 271 24.29 -15.51 0.37
C PRO A 271 22.98 -15.90 1.08
N GLY A 272 21.86 -16.01 0.35
CA GLY A 272 20.51 -16.26 0.92
C GLY A 272 19.49 -15.13 0.70
N LEU A 273 19.89 -14.04 0.02
CA LEU A 273 19.09 -12.84 -0.25
C LEU A 273 17.66 -13.12 -0.75
N LEU A 274 17.52 -14.04 -1.71
CA LEU A 274 16.23 -14.40 -2.32
C LEU A 274 15.33 -15.19 -1.36
N GLU A 275 15.91 -16.08 -0.57
CA GLU A 275 15.15 -16.90 0.40
C GLU A 275 14.60 -16.03 1.54
N GLU A 276 15.35 -15.01 1.93
CA GLU A 276 14.93 -14.03 2.94
C GLU A 276 13.86 -13.06 2.42
N GLU A 277 13.92 -12.63 1.16
CA GLU A 277 12.84 -11.82 0.54
C GLU A 277 11.54 -12.60 0.38
N VAL A 278 11.62 -13.91 0.12
CA VAL A 278 10.46 -14.80 0.12
C VAL A 278 9.91 -14.99 1.54
N ARG A 279 10.80 -15.05 2.55
CA ARG A 279 10.42 -15.19 3.96
C ARG A 279 9.77 -13.94 4.54
N TYR A 280 10.24 -12.75 4.14
CA TYR A 280 9.77 -11.46 4.61
C TYR A 280 9.44 -10.54 3.42
N PRO A 281 8.27 -10.70 2.79
CA PRO A 281 7.86 -9.86 1.67
C PRO A 281 7.72 -8.40 2.11
N LYS A 282 8.17 -7.46 1.26
CA LYS A 282 8.21 -6.03 1.60
C LYS A 282 6.82 -5.46 1.84
N GLU A 283 5.83 -5.92 1.09
CA GLU A 283 4.42 -5.54 1.23
C GLU A 283 3.85 -5.94 2.60
N SER A 284 4.19 -7.15 3.07
CA SER A 284 3.80 -7.64 4.39
C SER A 284 4.42 -6.80 5.51
N LEU A 285 5.70 -6.44 5.37
CA LEU A 285 6.39 -5.59 6.34
C LEU A 285 5.84 -4.15 6.35
N ALA A 286 5.48 -3.61 5.18
CA ALA A 286 4.83 -2.30 5.09
C ALA A 286 3.43 -2.31 5.73
N SER A 287 2.67 -3.39 5.55
CA SER A 287 1.39 -3.62 6.24
C SER A 287 1.58 -3.67 7.75
N LEU A 288 2.58 -4.43 8.24
CA LEU A 288 2.94 -4.47 9.66
C LEU A 288 3.30 -3.08 10.21
N ALA A 289 4.12 -2.31 9.49
CA ALA A 289 4.49 -0.95 9.87
C ALA A 289 3.27 -0.03 9.97
N HIS A 290 2.35 -0.10 9.01
CA HIS A 290 1.10 0.67 9.04
C HIS A 290 0.24 0.29 10.25
N LEU A 291 0.00 -1.01 10.50
CA LEU A 291 -0.78 -1.48 11.65
C LEU A 291 -0.19 -1.04 13.00
N LEU A 292 1.14 -1.09 13.14
CA LEU A 292 1.83 -0.72 14.38
C LEU A 292 1.85 0.80 14.61
N PHE A 293 2.27 1.58 13.61
CA PHE A 293 2.52 3.02 13.80
C PHE A 293 1.29 3.90 13.56
N VAL A 294 0.33 3.47 12.73
CA VAL A 294 -0.90 4.22 12.44
C VAL A 294 -2.04 3.78 13.35
N HIS A 295 -2.26 2.46 13.47
CA HIS A 295 -3.40 1.92 14.23
C HIS A 295 -3.07 1.47 15.66
N HIS A 296 -1.80 1.56 16.05
CA HIS A 296 -1.31 1.24 17.38
C HIS A 296 -1.62 -0.20 17.85
N ILE A 297 -1.66 -1.14 16.89
CA ILE A 297 -1.87 -2.56 17.19
C ILE A 297 -0.56 -3.18 17.67
N ALA A 298 -0.61 -3.93 18.78
CA ALA A 298 0.55 -4.61 19.38
C ALA A 298 1.71 -3.67 19.77
N VAL A 299 1.42 -2.39 20.08
CA VAL A 299 2.43 -1.41 20.52
C VAL A 299 3.06 -1.78 21.85
N ASP A 300 2.34 -2.49 22.71
CA ASP A 300 2.82 -3.07 23.97
C ASP A 300 3.93 -4.11 23.77
N LEU A 301 3.97 -4.75 22.61
CA LEU A 301 5.04 -5.69 22.22
C LEU A 301 6.24 -4.98 21.59
N PHE A 302 6.11 -3.70 21.26
CA PHE A 302 7.15 -2.92 20.58
C PHE A 302 8.00 -2.10 21.57
N PRO A 303 9.33 -2.06 21.43
CA PRO A 303 10.19 -1.37 22.41
C PRO A 303 9.88 0.14 22.53
N ALA A 304 9.57 0.59 23.76
CA ALA A 304 9.20 1.97 24.06
C ALA A 304 10.38 2.98 24.06
N VAL A 305 11.63 2.52 23.93
CA VAL A 305 12.85 3.34 24.12
C VAL A 305 13.44 3.85 22.78
N LEU A 306 12.73 3.65 21.66
CA LEU A 306 13.27 3.99 20.34
C LEU A 306 13.14 5.48 20.03
N SER A 307 14.23 6.05 19.48
CA SER A 307 14.23 7.42 18.97
C SER A 307 13.21 7.56 17.82
N PRO A 308 12.40 8.64 17.79
CA PRO A 308 11.51 8.93 16.67
C PRO A 308 12.23 8.98 15.32
N VAL A 309 13.48 9.44 15.30
CA VAL A 309 14.30 9.50 14.07
C VAL A 309 14.66 8.10 13.59
N PHE A 310 14.97 7.18 14.50
CA PHE A 310 15.23 5.78 14.14
C PHE A 310 13.96 5.11 13.58
N ALA A 311 12.81 5.32 14.22
CA ALA A 311 11.53 4.82 13.70
C ALA A 311 11.22 5.39 12.31
N LEU A 312 11.51 6.68 12.07
CA LEU A 312 11.42 7.29 10.75
C LEU A 312 12.30 6.58 9.73
N GLN A 313 13.59 6.38 10.03
CA GLN A 313 14.50 5.67 9.12
C GLN A 313 13.97 4.28 8.75
N CYS A 314 13.44 3.52 9.71
CA CYS A 314 12.87 2.18 9.45
C CYS A 314 11.67 2.28 8.49
N ASN A 315 10.79 3.24 8.74
CA ASN A 315 9.55 3.38 7.99
C ASN A 315 9.74 4.00 6.60
N MET A 316 10.83 4.72 6.34
CA MET A 316 11.04 5.38 5.04
C MET A 316 11.03 4.40 3.86
N GLU A 317 11.53 3.18 4.03
CA GLU A 317 11.46 2.18 2.95
C GLU A 317 10.05 1.64 2.72
N HIS A 318 9.28 1.43 3.79
CA HIS A 318 7.89 0.99 3.72
C HIS A 318 7.00 2.08 3.11
N VAL A 319 7.25 3.34 3.48
CA VAL A 319 6.62 4.52 2.87
C VAL A 319 6.95 4.60 1.38
N GLY A 320 8.22 4.46 1.00
CA GLY A 320 8.63 4.45 -0.41
C GLY A 320 7.94 3.34 -1.20
N LEU A 321 7.88 2.13 -0.64
CA LEU A 321 7.14 1.02 -1.26
C LEU A 321 5.67 1.37 -1.49
N LEU A 322 4.97 1.94 -0.50
CA LEU A 322 3.56 2.29 -0.62
C LEU A 322 3.30 3.46 -1.58
N LEU A 323 4.14 4.50 -1.57
CA LEU A 323 4.00 5.68 -2.44
C LEU A 323 4.48 5.41 -3.88
N SER A 324 5.25 4.34 -4.09
CA SER A 324 5.63 3.86 -5.43
C SER A 324 4.47 3.27 -6.23
N ARG A 325 3.35 2.95 -5.56
CA ARG A 325 2.18 2.30 -6.13
C ARG A 325 1.19 3.29 -6.76
N ASN A 326 0.24 2.74 -7.52
CA ASN A 326 -0.82 3.54 -8.17
C ASN A 326 -2.19 3.35 -7.52
N GLU A 327 -2.37 2.31 -6.71
CA GLU A 327 -3.64 2.04 -6.04
C GLU A 327 -3.90 3.06 -4.93
N GLU A 328 -5.06 3.72 -4.96
CA GLU A 328 -5.43 4.80 -4.04
C GLU A 328 -5.31 4.40 -2.56
N LEU A 329 -5.73 3.18 -2.21
CA LEU A 329 -5.63 2.66 -0.84
C LEU A 329 -4.19 2.55 -0.36
N ARG A 330 -3.27 2.07 -1.20
CA ARG A 330 -1.84 1.93 -0.87
C ARG A 330 -1.20 3.29 -0.70
N LEU A 331 -1.54 4.24 -1.57
CA LEU A 331 -1.10 5.64 -1.46
C LEU A 331 -1.58 6.26 -0.13
N LYS A 332 -2.85 6.08 0.23
CA LYS A 332 -3.42 6.55 1.51
C LYS A 332 -2.65 5.98 2.70
N LYS A 333 -2.41 4.67 2.74
CA LYS A 333 -1.61 4.02 3.80
C LYS A 333 -0.17 4.55 3.87
N GLY A 334 0.47 4.77 2.73
CA GLY A 334 1.82 5.36 2.66
C GLY A 334 1.88 6.76 3.24
N LEU A 335 0.90 7.61 2.90
CA LEU A 335 0.78 8.97 3.43
C LEU A 335 0.50 8.98 4.94
N GLU A 336 -0.42 8.14 5.42
CA GLU A 336 -0.74 8.00 6.85
C GLU A 336 0.47 7.53 7.66
N LEU A 337 1.17 6.49 7.17
CA LEU A 337 2.38 5.98 7.83
C LEU A 337 3.46 7.06 7.90
N TYR A 338 3.67 7.78 6.81
CA TYR A 338 4.69 8.84 6.76
C TYR A 338 4.35 9.98 7.72
N GLU A 339 3.10 10.46 7.68
CA GLU A 339 2.61 11.51 8.58
C GLU A 339 2.74 11.11 10.05
N LYS A 340 2.20 9.96 10.44
CA LYS A 340 2.20 9.51 11.85
C LYS A 340 3.62 9.31 12.38
N THR A 341 4.55 8.90 11.51
CA THR A 341 5.95 8.79 11.88
C THR A 341 6.63 10.16 12.02
N LEU A 342 6.36 11.10 11.10
CA LEU A 342 6.91 12.46 11.14
C LEU A 342 6.39 13.28 12.33
N VAL A 343 5.12 13.15 12.71
CA VAL A 343 4.54 13.91 13.85
C VAL A 343 5.28 13.66 15.17
N ARG A 344 5.93 12.48 15.32
CA ARG A 344 6.72 12.13 16.50
C ARG A 344 8.12 12.77 16.51
N VAL A 345 8.57 13.31 15.38
CA VAL A 345 9.87 13.97 15.24
C VAL A 345 9.72 15.46 15.53
N GLU A 346 10.66 16.04 16.27
CA GLU A 346 10.68 17.48 16.56
C GLU A 346 10.99 18.30 15.30
N ASP A 347 10.41 19.50 15.19
CA ASP A 347 10.67 20.38 14.06
C ASP A 347 12.15 20.79 14.02
N SER A 348 12.71 20.91 12.82
CA SER A 348 14.12 21.28 12.60
C SER A 348 15.15 20.37 13.29
N SER A 349 14.80 19.13 13.62
CA SER A 349 15.68 18.17 14.30
C SER A 349 16.36 17.15 13.37
N LEU A 350 15.81 16.89 12.17
CA LEU A 350 16.38 15.88 11.27
C LEU A 350 17.70 16.36 10.66
N PRO A 351 18.80 15.62 10.89
CA PRO A 351 20.13 16.03 10.43
C PRO A 351 20.31 15.81 8.93
N CYS A 352 21.26 16.56 8.36
CA CYS A 352 21.54 16.52 6.93
C CYS A 352 22.04 15.15 6.43
N ASP A 353 22.75 14.39 7.27
CA ASP A 353 23.32 13.09 6.90
C ASP A 353 22.25 12.06 6.49
N LEU A 354 20.99 12.25 6.92
CA LEU A 354 19.87 11.41 6.49
C LEU A 354 19.57 11.54 5.00
N LEU A 355 19.85 12.69 4.39
CA LEU A 355 19.63 12.90 2.97
C LEU A 355 20.57 12.06 2.09
N ASP A 356 21.63 11.48 2.65
CA ASP A 356 22.50 10.54 1.93
C ASP A 356 21.87 9.14 1.80
N LEU A 357 20.82 8.85 2.58
CA LEU A 357 20.06 7.61 2.48
C LEU A 357 19.13 7.67 1.27
N LYS A 358 19.19 6.63 0.42
CA LYS A 358 18.38 6.54 -0.81
C LYS A 358 16.88 6.79 -0.57
N SER A 359 16.32 6.24 0.51
CA SER A 359 14.90 6.41 0.83
C SER A 359 14.51 7.88 1.10
N PHE A 360 15.40 8.68 1.67
CA PHE A 360 15.18 10.12 1.89
C PHE A 360 15.29 10.97 0.61
N LEU A 361 15.80 10.40 -0.48
CA LEU A 361 15.78 11.02 -1.80
C LEU A 361 14.58 10.54 -2.64
N ASP A 362 14.30 9.25 -2.63
CA ASP A 362 13.25 8.63 -3.44
C ASP A 362 11.84 8.98 -2.94
N VAL A 363 11.59 8.90 -1.62
CA VAL A 363 10.25 9.16 -1.04
C VAL A 363 9.72 10.56 -1.38
N PRO A 364 10.52 11.64 -1.28
CA PRO A 364 10.09 12.96 -1.77
C PRO A 364 9.71 12.98 -3.26
N GLN A 365 10.42 12.24 -4.13
CA GLN A 365 10.07 12.17 -5.56
C GLN A 365 8.76 11.39 -5.78
N ASP A 366 8.58 10.28 -5.08
CA ASP A 366 7.32 9.53 -5.10
C ASP A 366 6.16 10.40 -4.59
N LEU A 367 6.40 11.24 -3.57
CA LEU A 367 5.40 12.16 -3.04
C LEU A 367 5.05 13.28 -4.04
N VAL A 368 6.04 13.82 -4.78
CA VAL A 368 5.78 14.74 -5.91
C VAL A 368 4.90 14.07 -6.96
N ARG A 369 5.18 12.80 -7.32
CA ARG A 369 4.33 12.04 -8.26
C ARG A 369 2.90 11.91 -7.73
N VAL A 370 2.72 11.60 -6.45
CA VAL A 370 1.39 11.52 -5.82
C VAL A 370 0.69 12.87 -5.87
N MET A 371 1.36 13.96 -5.50
CA MET A 371 0.81 15.32 -5.47
C MET A 371 0.40 15.85 -6.84
N THR A 372 0.99 15.35 -7.93
CA THR A 372 0.80 15.89 -9.28
C THR A 372 -0.04 14.96 -10.18
N LEU A 373 0.12 13.65 -10.05
CA LEU A 373 -0.46 12.67 -10.98
C LEU A 373 -1.60 11.83 -10.40
N CYS A 374 -1.75 11.74 -9.07
CA CYS A 374 -2.82 10.93 -8.48
C CYS A 374 -4.20 11.50 -8.86
N PRO A 375 -5.17 10.70 -9.32
CA PRO A 375 -6.49 11.21 -9.73
C PRO A 375 -7.32 11.75 -8.56
N ALA A 376 -7.14 11.18 -7.36
CA ALA A 376 -7.90 11.53 -6.15
C ALA A 376 -7.39 12.84 -5.52
N GLN A 377 -8.23 13.87 -5.49
CA GLN A 377 -7.85 15.21 -5.02
C GLN A 377 -7.54 15.26 -3.52
N ASP A 378 -8.26 14.49 -2.71
CA ASP A 378 -8.02 14.32 -1.28
C ASP A 378 -6.61 13.76 -1.03
N VAL A 379 -6.21 12.75 -1.81
CA VAL A 379 -4.86 12.16 -1.73
C VAL A 379 -3.78 13.16 -2.15
N ARG A 380 -3.98 13.91 -3.25
CA ARG A 380 -3.03 14.97 -3.66
C ARG A 380 -2.87 16.04 -2.57
N THR A 381 -3.97 16.49 -1.99
CA THR A 381 -3.99 17.53 -0.95
C THR A 381 -3.29 17.03 0.32
N LYS A 382 -3.56 15.79 0.73
CA LYS A 382 -2.86 15.14 1.83
C LYS A 382 -1.38 15.01 1.54
N GLY A 383 -1.01 14.59 0.33
CA GLY A 383 0.38 14.50 -0.12
C GLY A 383 1.14 15.81 0.05
N LEU A 384 0.56 16.93 -0.36
CA LEU A 384 1.16 18.26 -0.19
C LEU A 384 1.36 18.61 1.30
N SER A 385 0.39 18.28 2.16
CA SER A 385 0.51 18.53 3.60
C SER A 385 1.63 17.72 4.25
N VAL A 386 1.77 16.44 3.87
CA VAL A 386 2.84 15.56 4.37
C VAL A 386 4.19 15.98 3.81
N PHE A 387 4.23 16.47 2.56
CA PHE A 387 5.45 17.01 1.96
C PHE A 387 5.95 18.23 2.74
N GLN A 388 5.07 19.19 3.07
CA GLN A 388 5.43 20.32 3.93
C GLN A 388 5.86 19.86 5.32
N LEU A 389 5.13 18.93 5.94
CA LEU A 389 5.49 18.39 7.25
C LEU A 389 6.91 17.79 7.23
N SER A 390 7.28 17.07 6.17
CA SER A 390 8.63 16.53 6.03
C SER A 390 9.71 17.62 5.93
N ILE A 391 9.42 18.71 5.21
CA ILE A 391 10.30 19.88 5.12
C ILE A 391 10.49 20.51 6.50
N ASP A 392 9.42 20.64 7.29
CA ASP A 392 9.46 21.30 8.59
C ASP A 392 10.36 20.54 9.59
N LYS A 393 10.45 19.21 9.47
CA LYS A 393 11.32 18.36 10.31
C LYS A 393 12.80 18.48 10.01
N TYR A 394 13.19 18.86 8.79
CA TYR A 394 14.60 19.05 8.43
C TYR A 394 15.24 20.23 9.17
N ASN A 395 16.46 20.03 9.67
CA ASN A 395 17.27 21.13 10.17
C ASN A 395 17.65 22.09 9.03
N THR A 396 18.26 23.23 9.37
CA THR A 396 18.55 24.30 8.39
C THR A 396 19.44 23.85 7.23
N GLU A 397 20.51 23.10 7.51
CA GLU A 397 21.40 22.57 6.46
C GLU A 397 20.66 21.57 5.55
N ALA A 398 19.89 20.66 6.15
CA ALA A 398 19.12 19.66 5.44
C ALA A 398 18.08 20.33 4.53
N LYS A 399 17.35 21.35 5.02
CA LYS A 399 16.42 22.14 4.21
C LYS A 399 17.12 22.75 2.99
N TYR A 400 18.28 23.38 3.18
CA TYR A 400 19.05 23.97 2.08
C TYR A 400 19.42 22.94 1.01
N LYS A 401 20.00 21.79 1.41
CA LYS A 401 20.38 20.73 0.45
C LYS A 401 19.16 20.09 -0.21
N PHE A 402 18.08 19.89 0.56
CA PHE A 402 16.81 19.36 0.07
C PHE A 402 16.20 20.27 -1.00
N PHE A 403 16.07 21.57 -0.73
CA PHE A 403 15.53 22.53 -1.71
C PHE A 403 16.36 22.57 -2.99
N ARG A 404 17.69 22.56 -2.85
CA ARG A 404 18.59 22.51 -4.00
C ARG A 404 18.41 21.23 -4.82
N CYS A 405 18.19 20.09 -4.16
CA CYS A 405 17.91 18.82 -4.81
C CYS A 405 16.58 18.90 -5.57
N MET A 406 15.50 19.29 -4.89
CA MET A 406 14.17 19.36 -5.48
C MET A 406 14.14 20.28 -6.70
N LEU A 407 14.73 21.48 -6.63
CA LEU A 407 14.81 22.40 -7.79
C LEU A 407 15.67 21.88 -8.96
N LYS A 408 16.39 20.76 -8.82
CA LYS A 408 17.11 20.11 -9.92
C LYS A 408 16.38 18.89 -10.47
N THR A 409 15.66 18.19 -9.61
CA THR A 409 15.06 16.89 -9.93
C THR A 409 13.58 16.98 -10.25
N SER A 410 12.88 17.99 -9.74
CA SER A 410 11.46 18.20 -10.06
C SER A 410 11.30 18.83 -11.44
N ASP A 411 10.46 18.24 -12.27
CA ASP A 411 10.07 18.75 -13.60
C ASP A 411 8.64 19.33 -13.58
N HIS A 412 8.26 19.97 -12.47
CA HIS A 412 6.91 20.49 -12.29
C HIS A 412 6.94 21.90 -11.68
N ALA A 413 6.62 22.91 -12.49
CA ALA A 413 6.72 24.32 -12.12
C ALA A 413 5.98 24.69 -10.83
N GLY A 414 4.80 24.09 -10.58
CA GLY A 414 4.06 24.32 -9.33
C GLY A 414 4.77 23.77 -8.08
N VAL A 415 5.53 22.66 -8.20
CA VAL A 415 6.30 22.10 -7.09
C VAL A 415 7.55 22.94 -6.87
N GLU A 416 8.24 23.34 -7.95
CA GLU A 416 9.36 24.26 -7.87
C GLU A 416 8.97 25.59 -7.22
N GLY A 417 7.83 26.18 -7.63
CA GLY A 417 7.25 27.36 -7.00
C GLY A 417 6.98 27.17 -5.51
N PHE A 418 6.46 26.01 -5.11
CA PHE A 418 6.26 25.67 -3.70
C PHE A 418 7.58 25.57 -2.91
N ILE A 419 8.64 25.04 -3.53
CA ILE A 419 9.98 25.01 -2.93
C ILE A 419 10.54 26.43 -2.80
N ILE A 420 10.38 27.28 -3.81
CA ILE A 420 10.80 28.70 -3.78
C ILE A 420 10.10 29.46 -2.66
N LYS A 421 8.80 29.23 -2.47
CA LYS A 421 8.04 29.77 -1.34
C LYS A 421 8.62 29.33 0.01
N ASN A 422 9.02 28.07 0.15
CA ASN A 422 9.68 27.57 1.36
C ASN A 422 11.08 28.18 1.57
N ILE A 423 11.86 28.40 0.51
CA ILE A 423 13.13 29.12 0.56
C ILE A 423 12.92 30.53 1.10
N LYS A 424 11.92 31.26 0.57
CA LYS A 424 11.54 32.59 1.09
C LYS A 424 11.24 32.55 2.59
N ASN A 425 10.48 31.56 3.06
CA ASN A 425 10.14 31.42 4.47
C ASN A 425 11.38 31.18 5.35
N GLN A 426 12.35 30.38 4.89
CA GLN A 426 13.60 30.17 5.63
C GLN A 426 14.47 31.42 5.67
N ILE A 427 14.50 32.21 4.60
CA ILE A 427 15.20 33.51 4.59
C ILE A 427 14.51 34.49 5.55
N ASP A 428 13.19 34.58 5.54
CA ASP A 428 12.43 35.44 6.48
C ASP A 428 12.70 35.06 7.94
N LEU A 429 12.79 33.77 8.23
CA LEU A 429 13.14 33.28 9.55
C LEU A 429 14.59 33.64 9.91
N ALA A 430 15.54 33.44 8.99
CA ALA A 430 16.96 33.73 9.21
C ALA A 430 17.25 35.22 9.49
N LEU A 431 16.44 36.12 8.91
CA LEU A 431 16.52 37.57 9.12
C LEU A 431 15.84 38.04 10.43
N LYS A 432 15.28 37.14 11.24
CA LYS A 432 14.74 37.48 12.56
C LYS A 432 15.82 37.32 13.63
N PRO A 433 15.88 38.23 14.63
CA PRO A 433 16.87 38.14 15.70
C PRO A 433 16.82 36.79 16.41
N GLY A 434 17.97 36.16 16.61
CA GLY A 434 18.10 34.87 17.31
C GLY A 434 17.86 33.63 16.45
N HIS A 435 17.63 33.80 15.14
CA HIS A 435 17.44 32.71 14.17
C HIS A 435 18.46 32.76 13.01
N GLU A 436 19.51 33.57 13.17
CA GLU A 436 20.53 33.77 12.15
C GLU A 436 21.22 32.43 11.83
N ASN A 437 21.43 32.19 10.54
CA ASN A 437 22.14 31.01 10.08
C ASN A 437 22.87 31.28 8.77
N ASP A 438 23.97 30.55 8.56
CA ASP A 438 24.82 30.77 7.40
C ASP A 438 24.23 30.23 6.10
N TRP A 439 23.22 29.34 6.15
CA TRP A 439 22.71 28.62 4.97
C TRP A 439 21.74 29.42 4.13
N PHE A 440 20.89 30.24 4.77
CA PHE A 440 19.90 31.09 4.10
C PHE A 440 20.26 32.58 4.16
N LEU A 441 21.51 32.90 4.46
CA LEU A 441 22.08 34.25 4.42
C LEU A 441 23.41 34.26 3.67
N GLY A 442 23.86 35.45 3.29
CA GLY A 442 25.16 35.71 2.68
C GLY A 442 25.57 34.73 1.57
N LYS A 443 26.82 34.26 1.64
CA LYS A 443 27.48 33.51 0.55
C LYS A 443 26.85 32.15 0.22
N HIS A 444 26.22 31.48 1.17
CA HIS A 444 25.59 30.17 0.91
C HIS A 444 24.21 30.33 0.26
N LEU A 445 23.51 31.44 0.49
CA LEU A 445 22.24 31.72 -0.15
C LEU A 445 22.41 31.96 -1.67
N LEU A 446 23.48 32.62 -2.10
CA LEU A 446 23.64 33.07 -3.50
C LEU A 446 23.58 31.94 -4.54
N PRO A 447 24.25 30.78 -4.36
CA PRO A 447 24.11 29.64 -5.28
C PRO A 447 22.68 29.12 -5.40
N LEU A 448 21.91 29.15 -4.31
CA LEU A 448 20.50 28.74 -4.31
C LEU A 448 19.65 29.77 -5.06
N LEU A 449 19.87 31.07 -4.83
CA LEU A 449 19.18 32.13 -5.56
C LEU A 449 19.44 32.09 -7.06
N ARG A 450 20.68 31.82 -7.49
CA ARG A 450 21.02 31.68 -8.92
C ARG A 450 20.26 30.52 -9.59
N GLN A 451 19.88 29.49 -8.83
CA GLN A 451 19.08 28.38 -9.34
C GLN A 451 17.57 28.71 -9.39
N VAL A 452 17.10 29.54 -8.46
CA VAL A 452 15.71 30.03 -8.43
C VAL A 452 15.48 31.09 -9.52
N LEU A 453 16.43 32.02 -9.66
CA LEU A 453 16.41 33.15 -10.60
C LEU A 453 17.10 32.77 -11.91
N SER A 454 16.62 31.70 -12.54
CA SER A 454 17.11 31.23 -13.84
C SER A 454 15.96 30.84 -14.75
N LEU A 455 16.13 31.08 -16.05
CA LEU A 455 15.21 30.63 -17.08
C LEU A 455 15.81 29.43 -17.85
N PRO A 456 15.16 28.26 -17.89
CA PRO A 456 15.71 27.05 -18.50
C PRO A 456 16.18 27.21 -19.95
N GLN A 457 15.43 27.96 -20.78
CA GLN A 457 15.80 28.28 -22.16
C GLN A 457 16.02 29.78 -22.37
N GLY A 458 16.37 30.52 -21.32
CA GLY A 458 16.53 31.97 -21.42
C GLY A 458 15.23 32.64 -21.92
N PRO A 459 15.31 33.59 -22.88
CA PRO A 459 14.13 34.27 -23.42
C PRO A 459 13.10 33.37 -24.11
N GLU A 460 13.50 32.17 -24.55
CA GLU A 460 12.63 31.22 -25.26
C GLU A 460 11.84 30.30 -24.33
N THR A 461 12.00 30.46 -23.01
CA THR A 461 11.29 29.67 -22.01
C THR A 461 9.78 29.82 -22.17
N ASP A 462 9.04 28.69 -22.14
CA ASP A 462 7.58 28.74 -22.07
C ASP A 462 7.13 29.33 -20.73
N LEU A 463 6.74 30.60 -20.76
CA LEU A 463 6.37 31.38 -19.59
C LEU A 463 5.04 30.92 -18.97
N LEU A 464 4.12 30.34 -19.75
CA LEU A 464 2.85 29.85 -19.21
C LEU A 464 3.06 28.52 -18.50
N HIS A 465 3.86 27.63 -19.08
CA HIS A 465 4.23 26.37 -18.44
C HIS A 465 5.01 26.59 -17.13
N ASN A 466 5.90 27.59 -17.10
CA ASN A 466 6.74 27.92 -15.95
C ASN A 466 6.17 29.02 -15.04
N LEU A 467 4.90 29.39 -15.23
CA LEU A 467 4.26 30.52 -14.56
C LEU A 467 4.44 30.49 -13.04
N ASP A 468 4.08 29.37 -12.40
CA ASP A 468 4.10 29.25 -10.93
C ASP A 468 5.52 29.44 -10.38
N ARG A 469 6.51 28.82 -11.03
CA ARG A 469 7.93 28.97 -10.69
C ARG A 469 8.38 30.42 -10.85
N ILE A 470 8.10 31.04 -12.00
CA ILE A 470 8.53 32.42 -12.32
C ILE A 470 7.90 33.41 -11.35
N MET A 471 6.62 33.28 -11.08
CA MET A 471 5.91 34.18 -10.16
C MET A 471 6.46 34.09 -8.74
N GLU A 472 6.72 32.88 -8.23
CA GLU A 472 7.34 32.71 -6.92
C GLU A 472 8.79 33.23 -6.89
N SER A 473 9.57 33.03 -7.97
CA SER A 473 10.92 33.61 -8.12
C SER A 473 10.91 35.14 -8.08
N LEU A 474 10.00 35.78 -8.81
CA LEU A 474 9.84 37.23 -8.81
C LEU A 474 9.37 37.74 -7.44
N ASN A 475 8.42 37.05 -6.80
CA ASN A 475 7.95 37.41 -5.47
C ASN A 475 9.05 37.27 -4.40
N LEU A 476 9.91 36.26 -4.50
CA LEU A 476 11.10 36.12 -3.66
C LEU A 476 12.06 37.30 -3.88
N LEU A 477 12.42 37.61 -5.12
CA LEU A 477 13.33 38.72 -5.42
C LEU A 477 12.79 40.05 -4.91
N ARG A 478 11.50 40.33 -5.17
CA ARG A 478 10.81 41.50 -4.64
C ARG A 478 10.86 41.56 -3.12
N TYR A 479 10.64 40.44 -2.43
CA TYR A 479 10.72 40.37 -0.98
C TYR A 479 12.13 40.71 -0.48
N LEU A 480 13.18 40.13 -1.07
CA LEU A 480 14.57 40.36 -0.69
C LEU A 480 14.95 41.84 -0.78
N LEU A 481 14.64 42.50 -1.90
CA LEU A 481 14.97 43.91 -2.12
C LEU A 481 14.22 44.87 -1.19
N ILE A 482 13.03 44.48 -0.70
CA ILE A 482 12.27 45.28 0.26
C ILE A 482 12.80 45.08 1.69
N ARG A 483 13.09 43.82 2.03
CA ARG A 483 13.40 43.39 3.39
C ARG A 483 14.84 43.68 3.78
N ASP A 484 15.80 43.28 2.95
CA ASP A 484 17.23 43.44 3.21
C ASP A 484 17.68 44.82 2.73
N LYS A 485 18.29 45.59 3.63
CA LYS A 485 18.72 46.97 3.34
C LYS A 485 20.08 46.98 2.68
N GLU A 486 20.29 47.88 1.72
CA GLU A 486 21.52 47.95 0.94
C GLU A 486 22.79 48.08 1.80
N TRP A 487 22.72 48.86 2.89
CA TRP A 487 23.85 49.04 3.81
C TRP A 487 24.12 47.84 4.72
N SER A 488 23.14 46.95 4.92
CA SER A 488 23.27 45.73 5.74
C SER A 488 23.70 44.56 4.85
N ASN A 489 22.95 44.36 3.76
CA ASN A 489 23.16 43.34 2.74
C ASN A 489 23.39 41.94 3.34
N GLU A 490 22.56 41.58 4.33
CA GLU A 490 22.67 40.33 5.09
C GLU A 490 22.47 39.09 4.20
N THR A 491 21.62 39.21 3.19
CA THR A 491 21.35 38.14 2.22
C THR A 491 22.39 38.10 1.10
N GLY A 492 23.16 39.17 0.91
CA GLY A 492 24.08 39.33 -0.22
C GLY A 492 23.40 39.68 -1.55
N ILE A 493 22.07 39.89 -1.57
CA ILE A 493 21.31 40.15 -2.80
C ILE A 493 21.77 41.40 -3.54
N TRP A 494 22.14 42.46 -2.82
CA TRP A 494 22.56 43.73 -3.41
C TRP A 494 23.88 43.58 -4.17
N SER A 495 24.74 42.65 -3.75
CA SER A 495 26.00 42.34 -4.44
C SER A 495 25.79 41.56 -5.75
N GLU A 496 24.73 40.76 -5.85
CA GLU A 496 24.43 39.94 -7.04
C GLU A 496 23.44 40.62 -8.00
N LEU A 497 22.87 41.76 -7.62
CA LEU A 497 21.75 42.36 -8.34
C LEU A 497 22.08 42.69 -9.80
N CYS A 498 23.29 43.17 -10.10
CA CYS A 498 23.73 43.38 -11.48
C CYS A 498 23.74 42.07 -12.30
N ALA A 499 24.20 40.96 -11.70
CA ALA A 499 24.20 39.66 -12.36
C ALA A 499 22.78 39.12 -12.55
N ILE A 500 21.87 39.36 -11.62
CA ILE A 500 20.45 38.98 -11.72
C ILE A 500 19.73 39.80 -12.80
N GLU A 501 20.02 41.10 -12.89
CA GLU A 501 19.49 41.98 -13.94
C GLU A 501 19.86 41.45 -15.34
N GLU A 502 21.14 41.11 -15.57
CA GLU A 502 21.60 40.61 -16.87
C GLU A 502 21.14 39.18 -17.19
N ASN A 503 21.18 38.26 -16.22
CA ASN A 503 20.96 36.83 -16.48
C ASN A 503 19.52 36.36 -16.30
N TYR A 504 18.66 37.15 -15.64
CA TYR A 504 17.28 36.77 -15.34
C TYR A 504 16.27 37.83 -15.77
N LEU A 505 16.36 39.06 -15.28
CA LEU A 505 15.33 40.08 -15.50
C LEU A 505 15.25 40.53 -16.97
N LYS A 506 16.39 40.83 -17.61
CA LYS A 506 16.42 41.19 -19.03
C LYS A 506 15.96 40.04 -19.94
N PRO A 507 16.45 38.80 -19.80
CA PRO A 507 15.92 37.66 -20.54
C PRO A 507 14.41 37.46 -20.36
N LEU A 508 13.90 37.62 -19.13
CA LEU A 508 12.46 37.51 -18.85
C LEU A 508 11.66 38.60 -19.56
N ARG A 509 12.14 39.85 -19.55
CA ARG A 509 11.52 40.96 -20.29
C ARG A 509 11.45 40.66 -21.79
N THR A 510 12.55 40.16 -22.36
CA THR A 510 12.59 39.75 -23.77
C THR A 510 11.60 38.64 -24.04
N GLY A 511 11.55 37.60 -23.21
CA GLY A 511 10.58 36.51 -23.31
C GLY A 511 9.14 37.00 -23.25
N LEU A 512 8.81 37.88 -22.30
CA LEU A 512 7.47 38.47 -22.16
C LEU A 512 7.06 39.24 -23.42
N ASN A 513 7.96 40.05 -23.98
CA ASN A 513 7.71 40.80 -25.21
C ASN A 513 7.49 39.87 -26.41
N MET A 514 8.30 38.81 -26.54
CA MET A 514 8.17 37.83 -27.60
C MET A 514 6.86 37.03 -27.48
N SER A 515 6.56 36.50 -26.30
CA SER A 515 5.32 35.75 -26.02
C SER A 515 4.09 36.63 -26.22
N ARG A 516 4.08 37.87 -25.71
CA ARG A 516 2.97 38.80 -25.93
C ARG A 516 2.75 39.07 -27.41
N ALA A 517 3.80 39.41 -28.16
CA ALA A 517 3.68 39.68 -29.59
C ALA A 517 3.12 38.47 -30.36
N HIS A 518 3.56 37.26 -30.01
CA HIS A 518 3.03 36.02 -30.59
C HIS A 518 1.53 35.83 -30.29
N TYR A 519 1.14 35.90 -29.01
CA TYR A 519 -0.24 35.67 -28.60
C TYR A 519 -1.20 36.78 -29.09
N GLU A 520 -0.74 38.03 -29.15
CA GLU A 520 -1.52 39.14 -29.74
C GLU A 520 -1.71 38.97 -31.25
N ALA A 521 -0.68 38.53 -31.97
CA ALA A 521 -0.78 38.24 -33.39
C ALA A 521 -1.76 37.08 -33.64
N GLU A 522 -1.66 36.00 -32.85
CA GLU A 522 -2.58 34.87 -32.93
C GLU A 522 -4.02 35.30 -32.63
N LEU A 523 -4.24 36.10 -31.57
CA LEU A 523 -5.55 36.64 -31.22
C LEU A 523 -6.16 37.49 -32.34
N LYS A 524 -5.35 38.33 -33.01
CA LYS A 524 -5.79 39.13 -34.16
C LYS A 524 -6.11 38.24 -35.37
N SER A 525 -5.34 37.18 -35.60
CA SER A 525 -5.56 36.23 -36.69
C SER A 525 -6.87 35.45 -36.51
N THR A 526 -7.15 34.97 -35.28
CA THR A 526 -8.35 34.20 -34.95
C THR A 526 -9.60 35.08 -35.01
N LYS A 527 -9.54 36.33 -34.53
CA LYS A 527 -10.62 37.32 -34.71
C LYS A 527 -10.86 37.67 -36.19
N GLY A 528 -9.80 37.73 -37.00
CA GLY A 528 -9.90 37.98 -38.44
C GLY A 528 -10.58 36.85 -39.21
N LYS A 529 -10.25 35.58 -38.88
CA LYS A 529 -10.85 34.38 -39.48
C LYS A 529 -12.35 34.24 -39.18
N ASN A 530 -12.80 34.68 -38.00
CA ASN A 530 -14.23 34.67 -37.63
C ASN A 530 -15.08 35.72 -38.39
N ASN A 531 -14.46 36.74 -38.99
CA ASN A 531 -15.16 37.79 -39.72
C ASN A 531 -15.30 37.53 -41.24
N THR A 532 -14.66 36.49 -41.77
CA THR A 532 -14.78 36.06 -43.17
C THR A 532 -15.47 34.70 -43.22
N THR A 533 -16.76 34.69 -43.55
CA THR A 533 -17.56 33.45 -43.70
C THR A 533 -17.22 32.69 -44.99
N ALA A 534 -17.30 31.36 -44.88
CA ALA A 534 -17.41 30.32 -45.91
C ALA A 534 -16.10 29.73 -46.47
N ASP A 535 -16.00 28.40 -46.36
CA ASP A 535 -15.00 27.47 -46.92
C ASP A 535 -13.58 27.49 -46.36
N SER A 536 -13.42 26.84 -45.21
CA SER A 536 -12.37 25.83 -45.05
C SER A 536 -12.66 24.99 -43.81
N LYS A 537 -12.67 23.66 -43.98
CA LYS A 537 -12.61 22.70 -42.86
C LYS A 537 -11.39 23.06 -42.01
N ALA A 538 -11.61 23.67 -40.85
CA ALA A 538 -10.54 23.85 -39.88
C ALA A 538 -10.02 22.45 -39.51
N PRO A 539 -8.69 22.21 -39.51
CA PRO A 539 -8.18 20.98 -38.96
C PRO A 539 -8.50 21.02 -37.46
N ALA A 540 -9.38 20.12 -37.02
CA ALA A 540 -9.57 19.83 -35.61
C ALA A 540 -8.19 19.59 -34.99
N CYS A 541 -7.76 20.48 -34.09
CA CYS A 541 -6.52 20.30 -33.36
C CYS A 541 -6.79 19.24 -32.27
N THR A 542 -6.70 17.98 -32.66
CA THR A 542 -6.83 16.84 -31.75
C THR A 542 -5.55 16.73 -30.94
N VAL A 543 -5.56 17.28 -29.73
CA VAL A 543 -4.50 17.04 -28.75
C VAL A 543 -4.89 15.82 -27.92
N THR A 544 -4.20 14.71 -28.13
CA THR A 544 -4.38 13.48 -27.36
C THR A 544 -3.44 13.50 -26.17
N VAL A 545 -3.98 13.54 -24.95
CA VAL A 545 -3.20 13.41 -23.71
C VAL A 545 -3.66 12.15 -23.00
N GLY A 546 -2.78 11.14 -22.89
CA GLY A 546 -3.05 9.92 -22.13
C GLY A 546 -4.29 9.14 -22.60
N ASN A 547 -4.36 8.79 -23.89
CA ASN A 547 -5.44 8.01 -24.52
C ASN A 547 -6.86 8.63 -24.52
N ASN A 548 -7.04 9.85 -24.01
CA ASN A 548 -8.30 10.59 -24.14
C ASN A 548 -8.14 11.74 -25.14
N THR A 549 -9.00 11.79 -26.15
CA THR A 549 -9.09 12.93 -27.07
C THR A 549 -9.85 14.06 -26.39
N LEU A 550 -9.20 15.20 -26.17
CA LEU A 550 -9.86 16.42 -25.69
C LEU A 550 -10.97 16.85 -26.68
N PRO A 551 -12.12 17.37 -26.21
CA PRO A 551 -13.17 17.85 -27.09
C PRO A 551 -12.67 19.01 -27.97
N ASP A 552 -13.14 19.06 -29.23
CA ASP A 552 -12.77 20.11 -30.17
C ASP A 552 -13.05 21.50 -29.58
N MET A 553 -11.99 22.29 -29.44
CA MET A 553 -12.06 23.62 -28.84
C MET A 553 -12.80 24.58 -29.78
N THR A 554 -13.90 25.17 -29.31
CA THR A 554 -14.64 26.19 -30.09
C THR A 554 -13.77 27.45 -30.30
N PRO A 555 -13.98 28.21 -31.39
CA PRO A 555 -13.26 29.47 -31.62
C PRO A 555 -13.38 30.48 -30.46
N GLU A 556 -14.52 30.51 -29.79
CA GLU A 556 -14.75 31.36 -28.61
C GLU A 556 -13.88 30.93 -27.42
N MET A 557 -13.79 29.61 -27.17
CA MET A 557 -12.91 29.07 -26.13
C MET A 557 -11.43 29.33 -26.46
N GLN A 558 -11.03 29.22 -27.74
CA GLN A 558 -9.67 29.56 -28.18
C GLN A 558 -9.32 31.02 -27.89
N LEU A 559 -10.24 31.95 -28.21
CA LEU A 559 -10.06 33.37 -27.92
C LEU A 559 -9.93 33.63 -26.41
N GLN A 560 -10.71 32.94 -25.57
CA GLN A 560 -10.61 33.06 -24.11
C GLN A 560 -9.27 32.57 -23.57
N VAL A 561 -8.74 31.45 -24.08
CA VAL A 561 -7.43 30.95 -23.64
C VAL A 561 -6.30 31.90 -24.04
N LEU A 562 -6.33 32.44 -25.25
CA LEU A 562 -5.35 33.45 -25.68
C LEU A 562 -5.42 34.71 -24.81
N GLN A 563 -6.62 35.17 -24.46
CA GLN A 563 -6.80 36.31 -23.54
C GLN A 563 -6.29 36.00 -22.13
N SER A 564 -6.58 34.82 -21.61
CA SER A 564 -6.08 34.36 -20.31
C SER A 564 -4.55 34.40 -20.27
N ALA A 565 -3.88 33.88 -21.30
CA ALA A 565 -2.43 33.93 -21.43
C ALA A 565 -1.87 35.36 -21.38
N LEU A 566 -2.50 36.30 -22.09
CA LEU A 566 -2.08 37.71 -22.07
C LEU A 566 -2.21 38.33 -20.67
N TYR A 567 -3.30 38.04 -19.94
CA TYR A 567 -3.44 38.50 -18.56
C TYR A 567 -2.35 37.94 -17.63
N MET A 568 -1.91 36.70 -17.86
CA MET A 568 -0.80 36.12 -17.09
C MET A 568 0.54 36.83 -17.39
N PHE A 569 0.78 37.21 -18.65
CA PHE A 569 1.97 38.01 -19.00
C PHE A 569 1.92 39.40 -18.38
N ASP A 570 0.77 40.06 -18.38
CA ASP A 570 0.59 41.37 -17.74
C ASP A 570 0.83 41.29 -16.23
N LEU A 571 0.38 40.20 -15.58
CA LEU A 571 0.65 39.95 -14.17
C LEU A 571 2.17 39.83 -13.91
N MET A 572 2.87 38.99 -14.68
CA MET A 572 4.33 38.84 -14.55
C MET A 572 5.05 40.18 -14.76
N GLU A 573 4.67 40.92 -15.80
CA GLU A 573 5.29 42.21 -16.13
C GLU A 573 5.05 43.25 -15.05
N SER A 574 3.87 43.28 -14.42
CA SER A 574 3.58 44.20 -13.32
C SER A 574 4.51 43.97 -12.12
N VAL A 575 4.83 42.72 -11.80
CA VAL A 575 5.76 42.37 -10.71
C VAL A 575 7.19 42.70 -11.12
N LEU A 576 7.58 42.37 -12.36
CA LEU A 576 8.90 42.69 -12.91
C LEU A 576 9.18 44.19 -12.89
N ALA A 577 8.24 45.01 -13.39
CA ALA A 577 8.36 46.46 -13.38
C ALA A 577 8.49 47.02 -11.95
N ARG A 578 7.76 46.46 -10.99
CA ARG A 578 7.89 46.85 -9.58
C ARG A 578 9.27 46.50 -9.00
N ILE A 579 9.85 45.37 -9.38
CA ILE A 579 11.21 44.99 -8.98
C ILE A 579 12.23 45.98 -9.56
N GLU A 580 12.12 46.32 -10.84
CA GLU A 580 12.99 47.29 -11.49
C GLU A 580 12.89 48.68 -10.85
N GLU A 581 11.69 49.12 -10.46
CA GLU A 581 11.48 50.39 -9.74
C GLU A 581 12.21 50.40 -8.39
N ILE A 582 12.11 49.32 -7.61
CA ILE A 582 12.81 49.18 -6.32
C ILE A 582 14.33 49.16 -6.55
N SER A 583 14.80 48.41 -7.55
CA SER A 583 16.21 48.34 -7.93
C SER A 583 16.75 49.66 -8.46
N ALA A 584 15.94 50.50 -9.10
CA ALA A 584 16.34 51.81 -9.59
C ALA A 584 16.39 52.88 -8.48
N ALA A 585 15.61 52.70 -7.41
CA ALA A 585 15.65 53.56 -6.22
C ALA A 585 16.92 53.38 -5.35
N LYS A 586 17.90 52.57 -5.81
CA LYS A 586 19.24 52.40 -5.23
C LYS A 586 19.84 53.75 -4.78
N GLY A 587 20.26 53.84 -3.53
CA GLY A 587 20.94 55.01 -2.96
C GLY A 587 20.08 56.23 -2.58
N GLN A 588 18.74 56.17 -2.60
CA GLN A 588 17.86 57.27 -2.14
C GLN A 588 17.24 57.07 -0.74
N THR A 589 17.48 55.94 -0.10
CA THR A 589 17.11 55.60 1.29
C THR A 589 18.18 54.74 1.91
#